data_AF-A0A554WX34-F1
#
_entry.id   AF-A0A554WX34-F1
#
_cell.length_a   1.000
_cell.length_b   1.000
_cell.length_c   1.000
_cell.angle_alpha   90.00
_cell.angle_beta   90.00
_cell.angle_gamma   90.00
#
_symmetry.space_group_name_H-M   'P 1'
#
loop_
_entity.id
_entity.type
_entity.pdbx_description
1 polymer ?
#
loop_
_entity_poly.entity_id
_entity_poly.type
_entity_poly.pdbx_seq_one_letter_code
_entity_poly.pdbx_strand_id
1 'polypeptide(L)'
;MGVSIRAYAQHRGVSHEAVRKAIAAGRITLEPGGTIDPAKADAQWNQRTRVAQPPVSQATTKATTANAAAQAAGEDALSANYHKARTVREAYAARLAKLEYEERQGKLINADEVKVTVFNLARRLRDRMQQIPRQVSAQIVAAVAAKPDPREVEDILDQAIREALIEISSEDGGVRVPEFR
;
A
#
# COMPACT_ATOMS: atom_id res chain seq x y z
N MET A 1 8.44 -7.92 54.09
CA MET A 1 8.31 -9.10 53.20
C MET A 1 8.60 -8.65 51.78
N GLY A 2 9.77 -8.98 51.25
CA GLY A 2 10.15 -8.60 49.89
C GLY A 2 9.50 -9.53 48.87
N VAL A 3 9.01 -8.95 47.77
CA VAL A 3 8.30 -9.64 46.68
C VAL A 3 9.23 -9.75 45.47
N SER A 4 9.11 -10.82 44.69
CA SER A 4 9.90 -11.00 43.47
C SER A 4 9.49 -10.01 42.37
N ILE A 5 10.39 -9.71 41.43
CA ILE A 5 10.17 -8.76 40.32
C ILE A 5 8.86 -9.04 39.56
N ARG A 6 8.56 -10.32 39.29
CA ARG A 6 7.35 -10.74 38.57
C ARG A 6 6.09 -10.54 39.39
N ALA A 7 6.13 -10.86 40.69
CA ALA A 7 4.98 -10.67 41.57
C ALA A 7 4.70 -9.18 41.84
N TYR A 8 5.75 -8.35 41.91
CA TYR A 8 5.59 -6.89 41.97
C TYR A 8 5.02 -6.30 40.66
N ALA A 9 5.46 -6.79 39.50
CA ALA A 9 4.91 -6.40 38.20
C ALA A 9 3.41 -6.70 38.11
N GLN A 10 2.98 -7.88 38.59
CA GLN A 10 1.57 -8.27 38.64
C GLN A 10 0.75 -7.39 39.60
N HIS A 11 1.30 -7.08 40.79
CA HIS A 11 0.65 -6.21 41.78
C HIS A 11 0.40 -4.79 41.25
N ARG A 12 1.33 -4.26 40.45
CA ARG A 12 1.23 -2.92 39.86
C ARG A 12 0.52 -2.89 38.49
N GLY A 13 0.24 -4.04 37.89
CA GLY A 13 -0.40 -4.15 36.58
C GLY A 13 0.49 -3.74 35.39
N VAL A 14 1.81 -3.86 35.52
CA VAL A 14 2.79 -3.48 34.48
C VAL A 14 3.60 -4.71 34.04
N SER A 15 4.13 -4.73 32.82
CA SER A 15 4.97 -5.83 32.34
C SER A 15 6.27 -5.97 33.16
N HIS A 16 6.75 -7.21 33.33
CA HIS A 16 7.99 -7.47 34.08
C HIS A 16 9.23 -6.80 33.45
N GLU A 17 9.21 -6.57 32.14
CA GLU A 17 10.27 -5.84 31.42
C GLU A 17 10.29 -4.36 31.79
N ALA A 18 9.13 -3.74 31.98
CA ALA A 18 9.06 -2.35 32.45
C ALA A 18 9.65 -2.23 33.86
N VAL A 19 9.40 -3.21 34.74
CA VAL A 19 10.01 -3.26 36.08
C VAL A 19 11.53 -3.44 35.99
N ARG A 20 12.03 -4.35 35.13
CA ARG A 20 13.49 -4.49 34.91
C ARG A 20 14.12 -3.21 34.35
N LYS A 21 13.46 -2.53 33.42
CA LYS A 21 13.91 -1.26 32.84
C LYS A 21 13.94 -0.15 33.90
N ALA A 22 12.99 -0.14 34.82
CA ALA A 22 12.96 0.83 35.91
C ALA A 22 14.05 0.56 36.97
N ILE A 23 14.35 -0.70 37.26
CA ILE A 23 15.50 -1.08 38.11
C ILE A 23 16.81 -0.69 37.43
N ALA A 24 16.98 -1.02 36.15
CA ALA A 24 18.17 -0.67 35.37
C ALA A 24 18.38 0.85 35.26
N ALA A 25 17.28 1.61 35.19
CA ALA A 25 17.30 3.08 35.22
C ALA A 25 17.45 3.67 36.64
N GLY A 26 17.67 2.84 37.67
CA GLY A 26 17.83 3.28 39.06
C GLY A 26 16.56 3.86 39.71
N ARG A 27 15.40 3.66 39.10
CA ARG A 27 14.12 4.21 39.59
C ARG A 27 13.60 3.42 40.78
N ILE A 28 13.71 2.09 40.76
CA ILE A 28 13.41 1.20 41.89
C ILE A 28 14.71 0.65 42.45
N THR A 29 14.84 0.67 43.77
CA THR A 29 16.00 0.09 44.47
C THR A 29 15.70 -1.35 44.87
N LEU A 30 16.63 -2.26 44.61
CA LEU A 30 16.58 -3.64 45.11
C LEU A 30 17.13 -3.69 46.52
N GLU A 31 16.48 -4.43 47.41
CA GLU A 31 17.03 -4.71 48.73
C GLU A 31 18.23 -5.68 48.61
N PRO A 32 19.13 -5.74 49.62
CA PRO A 32 20.37 -6.53 49.55
C PRO A 32 20.19 -8.03 49.25
N GLY A 33 18.96 -8.55 49.38
CA GLY A 33 18.58 -9.93 49.04
C GLY A 33 17.95 -10.10 47.64
N GLY A 34 17.94 -9.08 46.78
CA GLY A 34 17.39 -9.17 45.42
C GLY A 34 15.86 -9.10 45.33
N THR A 35 15.19 -8.77 46.44
CA THR A 35 13.74 -8.65 46.57
C THR A 35 13.28 -7.19 46.52
N ILE A 36 12.01 -6.97 46.15
CA ILE A 36 11.39 -5.65 46.03
C ILE A 36 10.35 -5.48 47.14
N ASP A 37 10.45 -4.40 47.92
CA ASP A 37 9.37 -3.97 48.83
C ASP A 37 8.31 -3.20 48.02
N PRO A 38 7.08 -3.72 47.86
CA PRO A 38 6.08 -3.12 46.96
C PRO A 38 5.71 -1.69 47.34
N ALA A 39 5.59 -1.38 48.63
CA ALA A 39 5.18 -0.05 49.09
C ALA A 39 6.27 1.00 48.83
N LYS A 40 7.54 0.65 49.08
CA LYS A 40 8.68 1.52 48.78
C LYS A 40 8.91 1.67 47.28
N ALA A 41 8.80 0.58 46.53
CA ALA A 41 8.97 0.59 45.09
C ALA A 41 7.88 1.43 44.40
N ASP A 42 6.65 1.39 44.91
CA ASP A 42 5.57 2.20 44.37
C ASP A 42 5.76 3.70 44.62
N ALA A 43 6.22 4.06 45.81
CA ALA A 43 6.60 5.43 46.15
C ALA A 43 7.76 5.92 45.28
N GLN A 44 8.83 5.10 45.13
CA GLN A 44 10.00 5.44 44.31
C GLN A 44 9.65 5.56 42.83
N TRP A 45 8.81 4.67 42.31
CA TRP A 45 8.33 4.75 40.94
C TRP A 45 7.54 6.03 40.73
N ASN A 46 6.58 6.37 41.59
CA ASN A 46 5.76 7.56 41.42
C ASN A 46 6.56 8.86 41.60
N GLN A 47 7.50 8.87 42.55
CA GLN A 47 8.37 10.02 42.81
C GLN A 47 9.35 10.27 41.66
N ARG A 48 9.84 9.21 40.99
CA ARG A 48 10.79 9.32 39.87
C ARG A 48 10.15 9.27 38.48
N THR A 49 8.84 9.00 38.41
CA THR A 49 8.06 8.96 37.16
C THR A 49 7.22 10.22 36.94
N ARG A 50 7.08 11.11 37.95
CA ARG A 50 6.52 12.44 37.73
C ARG A 50 7.58 13.36 37.12
N VAL A 51 7.37 13.61 35.82
CA VAL A 51 7.85 14.74 35.01
C VAL A 51 9.37 14.76 34.80
N ALA A 52 9.76 14.89 33.54
CA ALA A 52 11.04 15.47 33.15
C ALA A 52 11.15 16.87 33.78
N GLN A 53 11.61 16.92 35.02
CA GLN A 53 11.93 18.14 35.74
C GLN A 53 13.44 18.08 36.00
N PRO A 54 14.22 18.99 35.41
CA PRO A 54 15.67 18.95 35.52
C PRO A 54 16.09 19.10 36.99
N PRO A 55 17.17 18.43 37.44
CA PRO A 55 17.65 18.60 38.80
C PRO A 55 18.12 20.04 38.98
N VAL A 56 17.41 20.78 39.83
CA VAL A 56 17.93 22.01 40.43
C VAL A 56 19.02 21.62 41.41
N SER A 57 20.26 21.65 40.94
CA SER A 57 21.43 21.74 41.78
C SER A 57 22.16 23.02 41.38
N GLN A 58 22.17 23.97 42.32
CA GLN A 58 23.00 25.16 42.28
C GLN A 58 24.46 24.74 42.15
N ALA A 59 24.96 24.76 40.92
CA ALA A 59 26.37 24.93 40.60
C ALA A 59 26.42 25.87 39.41
N THR A 60 26.63 27.13 39.76
CA THR A 60 26.67 28.32 38.93
C THR A 60 27.63 28.13 37.75
N THR A 61 27.19 28.53 36.55
CA THR A 61 27.98 28.90 35.35
C THR A 61 28.45 27.85 34.32
N LYS A 62 27.94 26.61 34.28
CA LYS A 62 28.24 25.70 33.14
C LYS A 62 27.05 24.96 32.48
N ALA A 63 25.83 25.17 32.97
CA ALA A 63 24.64 24.42 32.53
C ALA A 63 23.87 25.05 31.35
N THR A 64 24.12 26.31 31.00
CA THR A 64 23.38 27.01 29.92
C THR A 64 23.79 26.54 28.52
N THR A 65 25.01 26.05 28.33
CA THR A 65 25.50 25.55 27.04
C THR A 65 25.13 24.08 26.79
N ALA A 66 25.07 23.23 27.82
CA ALA A 66 24.77 21.80 27.65
C ALA A 66 23.28 21.51 27.38
N ASN A 67 22.37 22.26 28.00
CA ASN A 67 20.93 22.11 27.77
C ASN A 67 20.49 22.73 26.43
N ALA A 68 21.11 23.84 26.03
CA ALA A 68 20.96 24.40 24.69
C ALA A 68 21.50 23.44 23.62
N ALA A 69 22.61 22.75 23.86
CA ALA A 69 23.14 21.75 22.93
C ALA A 69 22.25 20.49 22.83
N ALA A 70 21.62 20.05 23.93
CA ALA A 70 20.71 18.90 23.92
C ALA A 70 19.33 19.21 23.31
N GLN A 71 18.80 20.42 23.53
CA GLN A 71 17.57 20.89 22.89
C GLN A 71 17.80 21.20 21.40
N ALA A 72 18.93 21.83 21.04
CA ALA A 72 19.33 22.01 19.65
C ALA A 72 19.51 20.66 18.94
N ALA A 73 20.18 19.67 19.55
CA ALA A 73 20.33 18.34 18.96
C ALA A 73 18.99 17.58 18.78
N GLY A 74 18.03 17.78 19.69
CA GLY A 74 16.68 17.21 19.58
C GLY A 74 15.81 17.91 18.53
N GLU A 75 15.86 19.24 18.46
CA GLU A 75 15.19 20.05 17.44
C GLU A 75 15.81 19.82 16.05
N ASP A 76 17.13 19.69 15.95
CA ASP A 76 17.83 19.33 14.73
C ASP A 76 17.47 17.91 14.26
N ALA A 77 17.31 16.95 15.18
CA ALA A 77 16.87 15.60 14.84
C ALA A 77 15.41 15.56 14.36
N LEU A 78 14.52 16.31 15.01
CA LEU A 78 13.11 16.45 14.60
C LEU A 78 12.98 17.22 13.28
N SER A 79 13.76 18.29 13.10
CA SER A 79 13.87 19.07 11.87
C SER A 79 14.42 18.22 10.74
N ALA A 80 15.49 17.47 10.96
CA ALA A 80 16.06 16.55 9.97
C ALA A 80 15.05 15.45 9.57
N ASN A 81 14.28 14.92 10.52
CA ASN A 81 13.20 13.95 10.22
C ASN A 81 12.05 14.60 9.44
N TYR A 82 11.68 15.83 9.76
CA TYR A 82 10.68 16.61 9.02
C TYR A 82 11.15 16.90 7.58
N HIS A 83 12.40 17.32 7.39
CA HIS A 83 13.00 17.50 6.08
C HIS A 83 13.04 16.20 5.28
N LYS A 84 13.40 15.06 5.91
CA LYS A 84 13.32 13.73 5.28
C LYS A 84 11.89 13.38 4.86
N ALA A 85 10.89 13.55 5.73
CA ALA A 85 9.49 13.29 5.38
C ALA A 85 8.99 14.21 4.25
N ARG A 86 9.39 15.48 4.26
CA ARG A 86 9.04 16.47 3.25
C ARG A 86 9.66 16.15 1.89
N THR A 87 10.95 15.82 1.84
CA THR A 87 11.63 15.42 0.59
C THR A 87 11.03 14.17 -0.02
N VAL A 88 10.66 13.17 0.80
CA VAL A 88 9.97 11.97 0.32
C VAL A 88 8.60 12.31 -0.27
N ARG A 89 7.81 13.15 0.42
CA ARG A 89 6.49 13.59 -0.06
C ARG A 89 6.60 14.38 -1.37
N GLU A 90 7.56 15.30 -1.46
CA GLU A 90 7.81 16.09 -2.67
C GLU A 90 8.28 15.19 -3.83
N ALA A 91 9.13 14.18 -3.56
CA ALA A 91 9.56 13.22 -4.57
C ALA A 91 8.40 12.37 -5.11
N TYR A 92 7.49 11.91 -4.25
CA TYR A 92 6.27 11.20 -4.71
C TYR A 92 5.32 12.12 -5.46
N ALA A 93 5.13 13.37 -5.01
CA ALA A 93 4.32 14.36 -5.71
C ALA A 93 4.87 14.66 -7.11
N ALA A 94 6.19 14.80 -7.26
CA ALA A 94 6.83 15.00 -8.55
C ALA A 94 6.65 13.79 -9.49
N ARG A 95 6.73 12.56 -8.96
CA ARG A 95 6.48 11.33 -9.73
C ARG A 95 5.02 11.22 -10.17
N LEU A 96 4.08 11.54 -9.30
CA LEU A 96 2.65 11.56 -9.63
C LEU A 96 2.35 12.60 -10.71
N ALA A 97 2.86 13.82 -10.54
CA ALA A 97 2.70 14.89 -11.54
C ALA A 97 3.28 14.50 -12.91
N LYS A 98 4.40 13.76 -12.93
CA LYS A 98 4.97 13.22 -14.16
C LYS A 98 4.06 12.16 -14.80
N LEU A 99 3.54 11.21 -14.02
CA LEU A 99 2.63 10.17 -14.54
C LEU A 99 1.34 10.80 -15.08
N GLU A 100 0.74 11.75 -14.36
CA GLU A 100 -0.45 12.46 -14.83
C GLU A 100 -0.17 13.31 -16.08
N TYR A 101 1.02 13.91 -16.17
CA TYR A 101 1.44 14.62 -17.38
C TYR A 101 1.54 13.65 -18.56
N GLU A 102 2.16 12.49 -18.39
CA GLU A 102 2.30 11.48 -19.44
C GLU A 102 0.94 10.88 -19.85
N GLU A 103 0.02 10.68 -18.91
CA GLU A 103 -1.37 10.26 -19.17
C GLU A 103 -2.14 11.34 -19.96
N ARG A 104 -2.06 12.60 -19.55
CA ARG A 104 -2.70 13.73 -20.27
C ARG A 104 -2.08 13.96 -21.66
N GLN A 105 -0.81 13.64 -21.84
CA GLN A 105 -0.12 13.64 -23.14
C GLN A 105 -0.43 12.37 -23.97
N GLY A 106 -1.29 11.48 -23.48
CA GLY A 106 -1.72 10.26 -24.18
C GLY A 106 -0.66 9.16 -24.25
N LYS A 107 0.46 9.29 -23.53
CA LYS A 107 1.55 8.29 -23.54
C LYS A 107 1.29 7.12 -22.60
N LEU A 108 0.49 7.33 -21.55
CA LEU A 108 0.08 6.31 -20.60
C LEU A 108 -1.44 6.12 -20.65
N ILE A 109 -1.88 4.86 -20.55
CA ILE A 109 -3.28 4.46 -20.39
C ILE A 109 -3.32 3.51 -19.19
N ASN A 110 -4.44 3.52 -18.45
CA ASN A 110 -4.65 2.62 -17.33
C ASN A 110 -4.61 1.15 -17.80
N ALA A 111 -3.66 0.38 -17.27
CA ALA A 111 -3.48 -1.01 -17.65
C ALA A 111 -4.70 -1.90 -17.33
N ASP A 112 -5.45 -1.61 -16.28
CA ASP A 112 -6.63 -2.40 -15.91
C ASP A 112 -7.81 -2.11 -16.84
N GLU A 113 -7.95 -0.88 -17.33
CA GLU A 113 -8.93 -0.54 -18.38
C GLU A 113 -8.61 -1.25 -19.69
N VAL A 114 -7.32 -1.29 -20.08
CA VAL A 114 -6.87 -2.03 -21.27
C VAL A 114 -7.16 -3.52 -21.12
N LYS A 115 -6.91 -4.12 -19.95
CA LYS A 115 -7.23 -5.54 -19.72
C LYS A 115 -8.73 -5.82 -19.86
N VAL A 116 -9.58 -4.99 -19.26
CA VAL A 116 -11.04 -5.16 -19.33
C VAL A 116 -11.54 -5.00 -20.76
N THR A 117 -11.06 -3.99 -21.49
CA THR A 117 -11.44 -3.76 -22.89
C THR A 117 -11.01 -4.90 -23.79
N VAL A 118 -9.76 -5.35 -23.71
CA VAL A 118 -9.25 -6.52 -24.46
C VAL A 118 -10.01 -7.79 -24.11
N PHE A 119 -10.32 -8.01 -22.82
CA PHE A 119 -11.09 -9.18 -22.40
C PHE A 119 -12.50 -9.17 -22.99
N ASN A 120 -13.17 -8.02 -22.97
CA ASN A 120 -14.50 -7.86 -23.55
C ASN A 120 -14.48 -8.02 -25.07
N LEU A 121 -13.46 -7.48 -25.76
CA LEU A 121 -13.25 -7.67 -27.19
C LEU A 121 -13.06 -9.16 -27.53
N ALA A 122 -12.19 -9.86 -26.81
CA ALA A 122 -11.96 -11.30 -27.00
C ALA A 122 -13.23 -12.13 -26.75
N ARG A 123 -14.02 -11.74 -25.75
CA ARG A 123 -15.31 -12.38 -25.46
C ARG A 123 -16.29 -12.20 -26.63
N ARG A 124 -16.45 -10.98 -27.15
CA ARG A 124 -17.31 -10.71 -28.31
C ARG A 124 -16.87 -11.51 -29.53
N LEU A 125 -15.56 -11.52 -29.81
CA LEU A 125 -14.99 -12.33 -30.89
C LEU A 125 -15.36 -13.81 -30.75
N ARG A 126 -15.16 -14.38 -29.55
CA ARG A 126 -15.51 -15.77 -29.26
C ARG A 126 -17.01 -16.04 -29.45
N ASP A 127 -17.86 -15.14 -28.97
CA ASP A 127 -19.31 -15.29 -29.06
C ASP A 127 -19.76 -15.24 -30.53
N ARG A 128 -19.20 -14.33 -31.34
CA ARG A 128 -19.48 -14.24 -32.79
C ARG A 128 -19.00 -15.47 -33.56
N MET A 129 -17.78 -15.94 -33.30
CA MET A 129 -17.26 -17.16 -33.95
C MET A 129 -18.13 -18.39 -33.66
N GLN A 130 -18.65 -18.53 -32.44
CA GLN A 130 -19.56 -19.63 -32.08
C GLN A 130 -20.96 -19.47 -32.69
N GLN A 131 -21.35 -18.26 -33.08
CA GLN A 131 -22.64 -17.98 -33.68
C GLN A 131 -22.69 -18.27 -35.19
N ILE A 132 -21.55 -18.19 -35.88
CA ILE A 132 -21.45 -18.43 -37.34
C ILE A 132 -22.16 -19.73 -37.76
N PRO A 133 -21.88 -20.91 -37.17
CA PRO A 133 -22.51 -22.15 -37.60
C PRO A 133 -24.04 -22.10 -37.51
N ARG A 134 -24.58 -21.44 -36.48
CA ARG A 134 -26.03 -21.31 -36.31
C ARG A 134 -26.63 -20.43 -37.41
N GLN A 135 -25.95 -19.37 -37.84
CA GLN A 135 -26.42 -18.48 -38.90
C GLN A 135 -26.39 -19.14 -40.28
N VAL A 136 -25.30 -19.83 -40.63
CA VAL A 136 -25.13 -20.37 -41.98
C VAL A 136 -25.68 -21.78 -42.17
N SER A 137 -25.98 -22.52 -41.09
CA SER A 137 -26.45 -23.91 -41.16
C SER A 137 -27.61 -24.12 -42.15
N ALA A 138 -28.64 -23.27 -42.11
CA ALA A 138 -29.78 -23.37 -43.02
C ALA A 138 -29.39 -23.09 -44.48
N GLN A 139 -28.50 -22.14 -44.72
CA GLN A 139 -28.00 -21.84 -46.07
C GLN A 139 -27.16 -22.99 -46.63
N ILE A 140 -26.27 -23.56 -45.81
CA ILE A 140 -25.45 -24.72 -46.19
C ILE A 140 -26.35 -25.93 -46.53
N VAL A 141 -27.36 -26.22 -45.70
CA VAL A 141 -28.29 -27.33 -45.97
C VAL A 141 -29.05 -27.11 -47.28
N ALA A 142 -29.51 -25.88 -47.53
CA ALA A 142 -30.20 -25.54 -48.79
C ALA A 142 -29.27 -25.67 -50.02
N ALA A 143 -28.02 -25.18 -49.92
CA ALA A 143 -27.02 -25.26 -50.99
C ALA A 143 -26.70 -26.72 -51.32
N VAL A 144 -26.39 -27.54 -50.31
CA VAL A 144 -26.08 -28.96 -50.47
C VAL A 144 -27.26 -29.75 -51.05
N ALA A 145 -28.49 -29.43 -50.66
CA ALA A 145 -29.70 -30.06 -51.19
C ALA A 145 -29.96 -29.72 -52.66
N ALA A 146 -29.63 -28.49 -53.09
CA ALA A 146 -29.77 -28.07 -54.48
C ALA A 146 -28.67 -28.65 -55.37
N LYS A 147 -27.41 -28.51 -54.94
CA LYS A 147 -26.24 -29.03 -55.64
C LYS A 147 -25.11 -29.28 -54.63
N PRO A 148 -24.66 -30.53 -54.44
CA PRO A 148 -23.54 -30.81 -53.55
C PRO A 148 -22.22 -30.34 -54.20
N ASP A 149 -21.82 -29.10 -53.89
CA ASP A 149 -20.57 -28.48 -54.33
C ASP A 149 -19.79 -27.95 -53.10
N PRO A 150 -18.59 -28.48 -52.80
CA PRO A 150 -17.78 -28.00 -51.68
C PRO A 150 -17.44 -26.50 -51.76
N ARG A 151 -17.29 -25.95 -52.96
CA ARG A 151 -16.92 -24.53 -53.14
C ARG A 151 -18.00 -23.58 -52.64
N GLU A 152 -19.26 -23.91 -52.90
CA GLU A 152 -20.39 -23.10 -52.46
C GLU A 152 -20.50 -23.09 -50.92
N VAL A 153 -20.18 -24.22 -50.27
CA VAL A 153 -20.13 -24.31 -48.81
C VAL A 153 -18.97 -23.49 -48.24
N GLU A 154 -17.79 -23.57 -48.86
CA GLU A 154 -16.63 -22.75 -48.48
C GLU A 154 -16.93 -21.26 -48.63
N ASP A 155 -17.53 -20.82 -49.75
CA ASP A 155 -17.89 -19.42 -50.00
C ASP A 155 -18.88 -18.87 -48.94
N ILE A 156 -19.89 -19.67 -48.56
CA ILE A 156 -20.85 -19.29 -47.50
C ILE A 156 -20.13 -19.11 -46.15
N LEU A 157 -19.21 -20.01 -45.81
CA LEU A 157 -18.44 -19.91 -44.56
C LEU A 157 -17.49 -18.71 -44.59
N ASP A 158 -16.78 -18.51 -45.69
CA ASP A 158 -15.84 -17.40 -45.88
C ASP A 158 -16.55 -16.05 -45.76
N GLN A 159 -17.73 -15.92 -46.38
CA GLN A 159 -18.53 -14.71 -46.30
C GLN A 159 -18.97 -14.43 -44.86
N ALA A 160 -19.49 -15.44 -44.15
CA ALA A 160 -19.93 -15.27 -42.77
C ALA A 160 -18.77 -14.94 -41.80
N ILE A 161 -17.58 -15.52 -42.01
CA ILE A 161 -16.38 -15.18 -41.24
C ILE A 161 -15.99 -13.72 -41.50
N ARG A 162 -15.97 -13.29 -42.77
CA ARG A 162 -15.64 -11.90 -43.12
C ARG A 162 -16.63 -10.91 -42.51
N GLU A 163 -17.92 -11.19 -42.60
CA GLU A 163 -18.96 -10.35 -42.00
C GLU A 163 -18.80 -10.24 -40.48
N ALA A 164 -18.57 -11.37 -39.79
CA ALA A 164 -18.34 -11.37 -38.34
C ALA A 164 -17.10 -10.56 -37.94
N LEU A 165 -16.02 -10.62 -38.72
CA LEU A 165 -14.80 -9.84 -38.46
C LEU A 165 -15.00 -8.34 -38.73
N ILE A 166 -15.71 -7.99 -39.80
CA ILE A 166 -16.03 -6.59 -40.12
C ILE A 166 -16.92 -5.99 -39.03
N GLU A 167 -17.92 -6.73 -38.55
CA GLU A 167 -18.83 -6.24 -37.50
C GLU A 167 -18.06 -5.93 -36.22
N ILE A 168 -17.19 -6.84 -35.76
CA ILE A 168 -16.32 -6.61 -34.58
C ILE A 168 -15.39 -5.41 -34.80
N SER A 169 -14.83 -5.26 -36.00
CA SER A 169 -13.95 -4.14 -36.34
C SER A 169 -14.70 -2.81 -36.43
N SER A 170 -15.97 -2.81 -36.82
CA SER A 170 -16.79 -1.61 -37.02
C SER A 170 -17.43 -1.10 -35.73
N GLU A 171 -17.80 -2.01 -34.83
CA GLU A 171 -18.32 -1.68 -33.49
C GLU A 171 -17.22 -1.09 -32.58
N ASP A 172 -15.95 -1.36 -32.87
CA ASP A 172 -14.79 -0.75 -32.20
C ASP A 172 -14.52 0.71 -32.62
N GLY A 173 -15.41 1.33 -33.43
CA GLY A 173 -15.39 2.76 -33.78
C GLY A 173 -15.54 3.74 -32.59
N GLY A 174 -15.60 3.25 -31.35
CA GLY A 174 -15.54 4.02 -30.12
C GLY A 174 -14.14 4.10 -29.47
N VAL A 175 -13.17 3.30 -29.94
CA VAL A 175 -11.78 3.51 -29.54
C VAL A 175 -11.29 4.74 -30.30
N ARG A 176 -11.44 5.93 -29.69
CA ARG A 176 -10.61 7.08 -30.05
C ARG A 176 -9.16 6.61 -29.88
N VAL A 177 -8.56 6.12 -30.96
CA VAL A 177 -7.12 6.09 -31.08
C VAL A 177 -6.74 7.56 -30.95
N PRO A 178 -6.07 8.00 -29.87
CA PRO A 178 -5.63 9.38 -29.80
C PRO A 178 -4.71 9.59 -31.00
N GLU A 179 -5.09 10.49 -31.92
CA GLU A 179 -4.21 10.86 -33.02
C GLU A 179 -2.96 11.49 -32.41
N PHE A 180 -1.86 10.73 -32.41
CA PHE A 180 -0.55 11.23 -32.04
C PHE A 180 -0.04 12.10 -33.20
N ARG A 181 -0.25 13.41 -33.08
CA ARG A 181 0.34 14.43 -33.96
C ARG A 181 1.64 14.97 -33.39
#